data_AF-A0A8C6YIM3-F1
#
_entry.id   AF-A0A8C6YIM3-F1
#
_cell.length_a   1.000
_cell.length_b   1.000
_cell.length_c   1.000
_cell.angle_alpha   90.00
_cell.angle_beta   90.00
_cell.angle_gamma   90.00
#
_symmetry.space_group_name_H-M   'P 1'
#
loop_
_entity.id
_entity.type
_entity.pdbx_description
1 polymer ?
#
loop_
_entity_poly.entity_id
_entity_poly.type
_entity_poly.pdbx_seq_one_letter_code
_entity_poly.pdbx_strand_id
1 'polypeptide(L)'
;RRLLPRGCSEPWGQGGVVSFCFPRREFSFTLRDDVYLRFQSFGSPQELERELHKVNPYKIDIGAVYSHRPSQHSALPLGAFQPREKELVFDIDMSDYDDVRTCCSAADICAKCWTLMTVAVRVLDRALVGESPPAARGDAGGAPGGRWVQ
;
A
#
# COMPACT_ATOMS: atom_id res chain seq x y z
N ARG A 1 5.39 19.69 4.28
CA ARG A 1 5.58 20.32 2.93
C ARG A 1 6.50 19.47 2.05
N ARG A 2 6.10 18.22 1.74
CA ARG A 2 6.60 17.32 0.67
C ARG A 2 5.96 15.93 0.87
N LEU A 3 4.92 15.60 0.10
CA LEU A 3 4.22 14.30 0.15
C LEU A 3 4.29 13.53 -1.18
N LEU A 4 4.98 14.05 -2.20
CA LEU A 4 4.99 13.44 -3.53
C LEU A 4 6.37 12.88 -3.89
N PRO A 5 6.47 11.57 -4.22
CA PRO A 5 7.70 10.96 -4.72
C PRO A 5 8.17 11.66 -6.01
N ARG A 6 9.49 11.82 -6.17
CA ARG A 6 10.08 12.42 -7.38
C ARG A 6 10.58 11.34 -8.31
N GLY A 7 10.26 11.49 -9.59
CA GLY A 7 11.03 10.99 -10.73
C GLY A 7 10.89 9.50 -11.05
N CYS A 8 10.85 9.23 -12.35
CA CYS A 8 10.99 7.89 -12.92
C CYS A 8 12.50 7.65 -13.09
N SER A 9 13.09 6.67 -12.39
CA SER A 9 14.44 6.18 -12.66
C SER A 9 14.37 4.85 -13.40
N GLU A 10 15.13 4.72 -14.49
CA GLU A 10 15.29 3.46 -15.23
C GLU A 10 16.08 2.44 -14.40
N PRO A 11 15.71 1.15 -14.36
CA PRO A 11 16.51 0.16 -13.67
C PRO A 11 17.48 -0.56 -14.61
N TRP A 12 18.78 -0.49 -14.33
CA TRP A 12 19.62 -1.68 -14.41
C TRP A 12 20.79 -1.61 -13.43
N GLY A 13 20.85 -2.60 -12.54
CA GLY A 13 22.00 -2.86 -11.67
C GLY A 13 21.74 -2.64 -10.18
N GLN A 14 21.48 -3.75 -9.48
CA GLN A 14 21.64 -3.94 -8.02
C GLN A 14 20.57 -3.30 -7.11
N GLY A 15 19.66 -4.13 -6.61
CA GLY A 15 18.97 -3.91 -5.33
C GLY A 15 17.62 -3.18 -5.35
N GLY A 16 16.56 -3.88 -5.76
CA GLY A 16 15.24 -3.78 -5.09
C GLY A 16 14.49 -2.44 -5.01
N VAL A 17 14.78 -1.44 -5.85
CA VAL A 17 13.98 -0.20 -5.88
C VAL A 17 12.85 -0.33 -6.91
N VAL A 18 11.61 -0.31 -6.43
CA VAL A 18 10.40 -0.22 -7.28
C VAL A 18 10.52 1.02 -8.17
N SER A 19 10.45 0.85 -9.49
CA SER A 19 10.57 1.97 -10.43
C SER A 19 9.28 2.80 -10.40
N PHE A 20 9.29 3.91 -9.68
CA PHE A 20 8.15 4.82 -9.56
C PHE A 20 7.95 5.64 -10.84
N CYS A 21 7.41 5.04 -11.90
CA CYS A 21 7.12 5.82 -13.10
C CYS A 21 5.86 6.68 -12.96
N PHE A 22 6.06 7.87 -12.40
CA PHE A 22 5.03 8.85 -12.10
C PHE A 22 4.05 9.14 -13.26
N PRO A 23 4.50 9.33 -14.52
CA PRO A 23 3.58 9.61 -15.64
C PRO A 23 2.66 8.45 -16.02
N ARG A 24 2.98 7.22 -15.61
CA ARG A 24 2.16 6.03 -15.89
C ARG A 24 1.39 5.55 -14.66
N ARG A 25 1.50 6.27 -13.54
CA ARG A 25 0.71 6.01 -12.34
C ARG A 25 -0.71 6.52 -12.54
N GLU A 26 -1.68 5.67 -12.23
CA GLU A 26 -3.09 6.05 -12.16
C GLU A 26 -3.38 6.78 -10.84
N PHE A 27 -4.10 7.89 -10.95
CA PHE A 27 -4.81 8.54 -9.87
C PHE A 27 -6.30 8.50 -10.20
N SER A 28 -7.13 8.35 -9.17
CA SER A 28 -8.57 8.53 -9.29
C SER A 28 -9.07 9.56 -8.29
N PHE A 29 -10.04 10.37 -8.70
CA PHE A 29 -10.62 11.42 -7.89
C PHE A 29 -12.11 11.16 -7.69
N THR A 30 -12.56 11.23 -6.44
CA THR A 30 -14.00 11.27 -6.14
C THR A 30 -14.41 12.72 -5.93
N LEU A 31 -15.37 13.20 -6.72
CA LEU A 31 -15.92 14.56 -6.65
C LEU A 31 -17.27 14.57 -5.93
N ARG A 32 -18.00 15.68 -6.03
CA ARG A 32 -19.36 15.80 -5.51
C ARG A 32 -20.27 14.78 -6.20
N ASP A 33 -21.31 14.36 -5.48
CA ASP A 33 -22.31 13.41 -5.97
C ASP A 33 -21.70 12.05 -6.36
N ASP A 34 -20.60 11.68 -5.69
CA ASP A 34 -19.84 10.45 -5.90
C ASP A 34 -19.37 10.23 -7.34
N VAL A 35 -19.19 11.33 -8.10
CA VAL A 35 -18.62 11.27 -9.45
C VAL A 35 -17.16 10.81 -9.36
N TYR A 36 -16.88 9.66 -9.98
CA TYR A 36 -15.58 9.01 -9.94
C TYR A 36 -14.80 9.22 -11.25
N LEU A 37 -13.72 9.99 -11.18
CA LEU A 37 -12.81 10.24 -12.31
C LEU A 37 -11.62 9.31 -12.24
N ARG A 38 -11.59 8.29 -13.11
CA ARG A 38 -10.52 7.30 -13.21
C ARG A 38 -9.50 7.63 -14.28
N PHE A 39 -8.37 6.92 -14.22
CA PHE A 39 -7.31 6.99 -15.23
C PHE A 39 -6.70 8.39 -15.38
N GLN A 40 -6.69 9.17 -14.30
CA GLN A 40 -5.91 10.41 -14.27
C GLN A 40 -4.43 10.06 -14.16
N SER A 41 -3.56 10.80 -14.84
CA SER A 41 -2.11 10.64 -14.74
C SER A 41 -1.42 11.94 -15.10
N PHE A 42 -0.27 12.20 -14.47
CA PHE A 42 0.39 13.51 -14.51
C PHE A 42 1.85 13.36 -14.89
N GLY A 43 2.37 14.23 -15.74
CA GLY A 43 3.76 14.21 -16.16
C GLY A 43 4.74 14.55 -15.04
N SER A 44 4.31 15.33 -14.05
CA SER A 44 5.14 15.70 -12.89
C SER A 44 4.31 15.93 -11.62
N PRO A 45 4.93 15.83 -10.43
CA PRO A 45 4.28 16.16 -9.16
C PRO A 45 3.67 17.56 -9.12
N GLN A 46 4.26 18.54 -9.82
CA GLN A 46 3.75 19.90 -9.90
C GLN A 46 2.45 19.98 -10.73
N GLU A 47 2.30 19.12 -11.72
CA GLU A 47 1.07 19.03 -12.50
C GLU A 47 -0.06 18.42 -11.68
N LEU A 48 0.23 17.35 -10.93
CA LEU A 48 -0.71 16.78 -9.96
C LEU A 48 -1.13 17.83 -8.92
N GLU A 49 -0.18 18.57 -8.33
CA GLU A 49 -0.47 19.63 -7.35
C GLU A 49 -1.41 20.70 -7.92
N ARG A 50 -1.15 21.18 -9.14
CA ARG A 50 -2.05 22.15 -9.81
C ARG A 50 -3.45 21.58 -10.01
N GLU A 51 -3.56 20.33 -10.44
CA GLU A 51 -4.86 19.73 -10.70
C GLU A 51 -5.62 19.44 -9.40
N LEU A 52 -4.94 19.03 -8.32
CA LEU A 52 -5.54 18.88 -7.00
C LEU A 52 -6.10 20.21 -6.47
N HIS A 53 -5.37 21.32 -6.64
CA HIS A 53 -5.87 22.65 -6.25
C HIS A 53 -7.08 23.10 -7.07
N LYS A 54 -7.12 22.75 -8.36
CA LYS A 54 -8.20 23.14 -9.26
C LYS A 54 -9.46 22.29 -9.05
N VAL A 55 -9.29 20.97 -8.94
CA VAL A 55 -10.40 20.01 -8.85
C VAL A 55 -10.91 19.87 -7.42
N ASN A 56 -10.03 20.02 -6.42
CA ASN A 56 -10.32 19.89 -4.99
C ASN A 56 -11.19 18.66 -4.66
N PRO A 57 -10.70 17.43 -4.96
CA PRO A 57 -11.50 16.21 -4.81
C PRO A 57 -11.75 15.85 -3.34
N TYR A 58 -12.85 15.14 -3.07
CA TYR A 58 -13.19 14.63 -1.74
C TYR A 58 -12.35 13.41 -1.35
N LYS A 59 -12.01 12.55 -2.32
CA LYS A 59 -11.15 11.38 -2.13
C LYS A 59 -10.14 11.27 -3.28
N ILE A 60 -8.97 10.73 -2.96
CA ILE A 60 -7.89 10.48 -3.92
C ILE A 60 -7.47 9.03 -3.74
N ASP A 61 -7.57 8.24 -4.81
CA ASP A 61 -7.07 6.86 -4.84
C ASP A 61 -5.83 6.77 -5.72
N ILE A 62 -4.85 5.98 -5.28
CA ILE A 62 -3.61 5.73 -6.02
C ILE A 62 -3.66 4.31 -6.61
N GLY A 63 -3.74 4.25 -7.94
CA GLY A 63 -3.83 3.02 -8.71
C GLY A 63 -2.46 2.43 -9.05
N ALA A 64 -2.44 1.55 -10.05
CA ALA A 64 -1.22 0.90 -10.52
C ALA A 64 -0.36 1.83 -11.41
N VAL A 65 0.89 1.44 -11.65
CA VAL A 65 1.68 1.88 -12.80
C VAL A 65 1.27 1.02 -14.00
N TYR A 66 0.92 1.66 -15.10
CA TYR A 66 0.49 0.98 -16.33
C TYR A 66 1.59 0.93 -17.40
N SER A 67 1.34 0.15 -18.46
CA SER A 67 2.18 0.08 -19.65
C SER A 67 2.29 1.42 -20.39
N HIS A 68 1.23 2.24 -20.33
CA HIS A 68 1.12 3.55 -20.96
C HIS A 68 0.54 4.57 -19.97
N ARG A 69 0.45 5.84 -20.37
CA ARG A 69 -0.18 6.88 -19.54
C ARG A 69 -1.68 6.57 -19.39
N PRO A 70 -2.21 6.43 -18.16
CA PRO A 70 -3.64 6.22 -17.92
C PRO A 70 -4.53 7.25 -18.62
N SER A 71 -4.14 8.53 -18.64
CA SER A 71 -4.95 9.59 -19.27
C SER A 71 -5.13 9.43 -20.80
N GLN A 72 -4.35 8.54 -21.43
CA GLN A 72 -4.38 8.27 -22.87
C GLN A 72 -4.93 6.87 -23.19
N HIS A 73 -5.44 6.13 -22.19
CA HIS A 73 -5.84 4.73 -22.35
C HIS A 73 -6.87 4.52 -23.46
N SER A 74 -7.77 5.47 -23.69
CA SER A 74 -8.86 5.37 -24.68
C SER A 74 -8.38 5.37 -26.13
N ALA A 75 -7.17 5.88 -26.40
CA ALA A 75 -6.58 5.89 -27.75
C ALA A 75 -5.81 4.60 -28.07
N LEU A 76 -5.65 3.70 -27.10
CA LEU A 76 -4.86 2.49 -27.25
C LEU A 76 -5.71 1.33 -27.79
N PRO A 77 -5.10 0.44 -28.60
CA PRO A 77 -5.76 -0.81 -28.98
C PRO A 77 -6.16 -1.64 -27.76
N LEU A 78 -7.24 -2.41 -27.90
CA LEU A 78 -7.68 -3.36 -26.87
C LEU A 78 -6.53 -4.29 -26.46
N GLY A 79 -6.32 -4.43 -25.15
CA GLY A 79 -5.27 -5.28 -24.59
C GLY A 79 -3.88 -4.65 -24.50
N ALA A 80 -3.62 -3.49 -25.12
CA ALA A 80 -2.32 -2.80 -25.02
C ALA A 80 -2.14 -2.04 -23.69
N PHE A 81 -3.24 -1.60 -23.09
CA PHE A 81 -3.27 -0.93 -21.78
C PHE A 81 -3.35 -1.96 -20.66
N GLN A 82 -2.25 -2.13 -19.92
CA GLN A 82 -2.14 -3.17 -18.88
C GLN A 82 -1.48 -2.61 -17.62
N PRO A 83 -1.96 -2.98 -16.42
CA PRO A 83 -1.24 -2.70 -15.18
C PRO A 83 0.07 -3.50 -15.15
N ARG A 84 1.13 -2.90 -14.63
CA ARG A 84 2.47 -3.51 -14.53
C ARG A 84 2.89 -3.71 -13.09
N GLU A 85 2.78 -2.67 -12.29
CA GLU A 85 3.26 -2.67 -10.91
C GLU A 85 2.27 -1.92 -10.02
N LYS A 86 2.14 -2.37 -8.77
CA LYS A 86 1.43 -1.68 -7.70
C LYS A 86 2.07 -2.09 -6.39
N GLU A 87 2.08 -1.16 -5.45
CA GLU A 87 2.46 -1.43 -4.07
C GLU A 87 1.55 -2.53 -3.49
N LEU A 88 2.15 -3.43 -2.72
CA LEU A 88 1.37 -4.32 -1.86
C LEU A 88 0.74 -3.47 -0.75
N VAL A 89 -0.59 -3.49 -0.66
CA VAL A 89 -1.36 -2.70 0.30
C VAL A 89 -2.21 -3.66 1.13
N PHE A 90 -2.22 -3.43 2.44
CA PHE A 90 -3.10 -4.10 3.38
C PHE A 90 -4.14 -3.09 3.88
N ASP A 91 -5.40 -3.47 3.85
CA ASP A 91 -6.52 -2.69 4.37
C ASP A 91 -7.07 -3.45 5.58
N ILE A 92 -6.80 -2.92 6.78
CA ILE A 92 -7.28 -3.51 8.04
C ILE A 92 -8.32 -2.56 8.60
N ASP A 93 -9.57 -3.01 8.64
CA ASP A 93 -10.67 -2.24 9.19
C ASP A 93 -11.00 -2.70 10.62
N MET A 94 -11.56 -1.80 11.42
CA MET A 94 -12.01 -2.10 12.77
C MET A 94 -13.32 -2.91 12.78
N SER A 95 -14.19 -2.73 11.77
CA SER A 95 -15.46 -3.46 11.69
C SER A 95 -15.28 -4.97 11.59
N ASP A 96 -14.14 -5.42 11.06
CA ASP A 96 -13.80 -6.85 10.96
C ASP A 96 -13.63 -7.53 12.33
N TYR A 97 -13.55 -6.75 13.41
CA TYR A 97 -13.40 -7.24 14.78
C TYR A 97 -14.67 -7.09 15.63
N ASP A 98 -15.82 -6.81 15.01
CA ASP A 98 -17.09 -6.59 15.71
C ASP A 98 -17.56 -7.79 16.55
N ASP A 99 -17.20 -9.01 16.17
CA ASP A 99 -17.55 -10.24 16.88
C ASP A 99 -16.68 -10.50 18.13
N VAL A 100 -15.49 -9.90 18.20
CA VAL A 100 -14.53 -10.11 19.29
C VAL A 100 -14.33 -8.89 20.19
N ARG A 101 -14.87 -7.72 19.82
CA ARG A 101 -14.80 -6.49 20.64
C ARG A 101 -16.13 -6.23 21.33
N THR A 102 -16.07 -5.89 22.63
CA THR A 102 -17.27 -5.62 23.45
C THR A 102 -17.42 -4.15 23.84
N CYS A 103 -16.49 -3.29 23.41
CA CYS A 103 -16.44 -1.88 23.84
C CYS A 103 -17.01 -0.87 22.82
N CYS A 104 -17.10 -1.26 21.55
CA CYS A 104 -17.63 -0.47 20.43
C CYS A 104 -18.26 -1.41 19.39
N SER A 105 -18.97 -0.88 18.39
CA SER A 105 -19.58 -1.64 17.29
C SER A 105 -19.52 -0.86 15.98
N ALA A 106 -19.51 -1.55 14.83
CA ALA A 106 -19.49 -0.95 13.49
C ALA A 106 -18.37 0.11 13.32
N ALA A 107 -18.71 1.35 13.00
CA ALA A 107 -17.72 2.40 12.76
C ALA A 107 -17.12 3.01 14.04
N ASP A 108 -17.68 2.70 15.22
CA ASP A 108 -17.24 3.32 16.46
C ASP A 108 -15.88 2.77 16.92
N ILE A 109 -15.02 3.66 17.42
CA ILE A 109 -13.69 3.32 17.91
C ILE A 109 -13.40 3.96 19.28
N CYS A 110 -12.61 3.28 20.11
CA CYS A 110 -12.10 3.81 21.36
C CYS A 110 -10.67 3.32 21.64
N ALA A 111 -10.04 3.87 22.68
CA ALA A 111 -8.68 3.50 23.08
C ALA A 111 -8.51 2.00 23.39
N LYS A 112 -9.58 1.30 23.80
CA LYS A 112 -9.53 -0.15 24.07
C LYS A 112 -9.37 -0.95 22.78
N CYS A 113 -10.31 -0.84 21.85
CA CYS A 113 -10.28 -1.61 20.59
C CYS A 113 -9.16 -1.15 19.65
N TRP A 114 -8.64 0.08 19.76
CA TRP A 114 -7.46 0.53 19.00
C TRP A 114 -6.20 -0.33 19.25
N THR A 115 -6.16 -1.04 20.38
CA THR A 115 -5.09 -2.02 20.66
C THR A 115 -5.04 -3.12 19.58
N LEU A 116 -6.18 -3.47 18.96
CA LEU A 116 -6.23 -4.44 17.86
C LEU A 116 -5.44 -3.95 16.64
N MET A 117 -5.61 -2.69 16.24
CA MET A 117 -4.83 -2.07 15.14
C MET A 117 -3.34 -2.04 15.47
N THR A 118 -3.00 -1.75 16.73
CA THR A 118 -1.60 -1.76 17.20
C THR A 118 -0.97 -3.16 17.07
N VAL A 119 -1.71 -4.21 17.44
CA VAL A 119 -1.26 -5.59 17.29
C VAL A 119 -1.14 -5.97 15.81
N ALA A 120 -2.13 -5.64 14.99
CA ALA A 120 -2.15 -5.96 13.57
C ALA A 120 -0.94 -5.36 12.83
N VAL A 121 -0.63 -4.07 13.08
CA VAL A 121 0.56 -3.41 12.51
C VAL A 121 1.83 -4.11 12.95
N ARG A 122 1.99 -4.47 14.23
CA ARG A 122 3.19 -5.16 14.73
C ARG A 122 3.38 -6.55 14.12
N VAL A 123 2.29 -7.30 13.94
CA VAL A 123 2.33 -8.63 13.33
C VAL A 123 2.72 -8.53 11.85
N LEU A 124 2.08 -7.62 11.10
CA LEU A 124 2.42 -7.38 9.70
C LEU A 124 3.85 -6.88 9.53
N ASP A 125 4.27 -5.90 10.32
CA ASP A 125 5.62 -5.34 10.29
C ASP A 125 6.68 -6.42 10.53
N ARG A 126 6.49 -7.26 11.56
CA ARG A 126 7.38 -8.41 11.85
C ARG A 126 7.44 -9.39 10.68
N ALA A 127 6.31 -9.69 10.05
CA ALA A 127 6.23 -10.63 8.93
C ALA A 127 6.88 -10.07 7.65
N LEU A 128 6.75 -8.77 7.40
CA LEU A 128 7.22 -8.10 6.17
C LEU A 128 8.69 -7.66 6.24
N VAL A 129 9.16 -7.21 7.40
CA VAL A 129 10.56 -6.77 7.60
C VAL A 129 11.51 -7.96 7.78
N GLY A 130 10.98 -9.12 8.16
CA GLY A 130 11.75 -10.35 8.27
C GLY A 130 12.66 -10.38 9.49
N GLU A 131 12.08 -10.61 10.66
CA GLU A 131 12.82 -11.36 11.68
C GLU A 131 12.57 -12.85 11.43
N SER A 132 13.58 -13.55 10.89
CA SER A 132 13.86 -14.89 11.40
C SER A 132 13.74 -14.82 12.91
N PRO A 133 12.97 -15.69 13.58
CA PRO A 133 12.86 -15.67 15.03
C PRO A 133 14.28 -15.52 15.59
N PRO A 134 14.53 -14.61 16.56
CA PRO A 134 15.87 -14.47 17.13
C PRO A 134 16.32 -15.89 17.45
N ALA A 135 17.41 -16.33 16.81
CA ALA A 135 17.96 -17.66 17.03
C ALA A 135 17.95 -17.82 18.54
N ALA A 136 17.14 -18.78 19.01
CA ALA A 136 16.92 -18.97 20.43
C ALA A 136 18.31 -18.92 21.05
N ARG A 137 18.60 -17.88 21.84
CA ARG A 137 19.86 -17.83 22.58
C ARG A 137 19.72 -19.02 23.49
N GLY A 138 20.36 -20.11 23.08
CA GLY A 138 20.47 -21.32 23.86
C GLY A 138 21.04 -20.87 25.18
N ASP A 139 20.19 -20.91 26.20
CA ASP A 139 20.65 -20.85 27.55
C ASP A 139 21.58 -22.06 27.71
N ALA A 140 22.86 -21.77 27.88
CA ALA A 140 23.88 -22.78 28.07
C ALA A 140 23.67 -23.37 29.48
N GLY A 141 22.76 -24.35 29.57
CA GLY A 141 22.43 -25.04 30.80
C GLY A 141 22.06 -26.50 30.55
N GLY A 142 23.07 -27.38 30.48
CA GLY A 142 22.98 -28.80 30.86
C GLY A 142 22.25 -29.76 29.89
N ALA A 143 23.00 -30.67 29.29
CA ALA A 143 22.57 -31.84 28.51
C ALA A 143 21.85 -32.93 29.40
N PRO A 144 21.42 -34.12 28.90
CA PRO A 144 21.54 -34.68 27.54
C PRO A 144 20.30 -35.45 26.99
N GLY A 145 20.31 -35.70 25.67
CA GLY A 145 19.86 -36.98 25.10
C GLY A 145 18.41 -37.06 24.60
N GLY A 146 18.18 -36.73 23.33
CA GLY A 146 16.94 -37.05 22.63
C GLY A 146 17.14 -37.02 21.12
N ARG A 147 17.33 -38.21 20.54
CA ARG A 147 17.50 -38.46 19.10
C ARG A 147 16.17 -38.23 18.38
N TRP A 148 16.10 -37.30 17.44
CA TRP A 148 15.02 -37.26 16.45
C TRP A 148 15.57 -37.82 15.13
N VAL A 149 15.11 -39.02 14.79
CA VAL A 149 15.28 -39.64 13.48
C VAL A 149 14.27 -38.99 12.51
N GLN A 150 14.67 -38.95 11.24
CA GLN A 150 14.05 -38.33 10.05
C GLN A 150 12.52 -38.35 9.99
#